data_AF-A0A1E5GR89-F1
#
_entry.id   AF-A0A1E5GR89-F1
#
_cell.length_a   1.000
_cell.length_b   1.000
_cell.length_c   1.000
_cell.angle_alpha   90.00
_cell.angle_beta   90.00
_cell.angle_gamma   90.00
#
_symmetry.space_group_name_H-M   'P 1'
#
loop_
_entity.id
_entity.type
_entity.pdbx_description
1 polymer ?
#
loop_
_entity_poly.entity_id
_entity_poly.type
_entity_poly.pdbx_seq_one_letter_code
_entity_poly.pdbx_strand_id
1 'polypeptide(L)'
;MKKVNFVIVVLLLIVFVLFVTFLNQMYSFLDSIAYIIIPSEEEEYISADSINRDLIRTIPMMFITGVTAILAYKKGLQLNDGNNQNNN
;
A
#
# COMPACT_ATOMS: atom_id res chain seq x y z
N MET A 1 21.43 -24.75 5.87
CA MET A 1 20.45 -23.73 5.45
C MET A 1 20.06 -22.92 6.69
N LYS A 2 20.10 -21.58 6.64
CA LYS A 2 19.70 -20.74 7.79
C LYS A 2 18.24 -21.06 8.15
N LYS A 3 17.93 -21.31 9.42
CA LYS A 3 16.54 -21.52 9.87
C LYS A 3 15.77 -20.21 9.66
N VAL A 4 14.96 -20.15 8.60
CA VAL A 4 14.10 -18.99 8.35
C VAL A 4 13.05 -18.97 9.46
N ASN A 5 12.98 -17.87 10.20
CA ASN A 5 12.00 -17.71 11.27
C ASN A 5 10.59 -17.59 10.65
N PHE A 6 9.65 -18.43 11.09
CA PHE A 6 8.26 -18.43 10.63
C PHE A 6 7.64 -17.02 10.70
N VAL A 7 7.96 -16.24 11.73
CA VAL A 7 7.47 -14.85 11.89
C VAL A 7 7.91 -13.95 10.74
N ILE A 8 9.13 -14.11 10.21
CA ILE A 8 9.64 -13.32 9.08
C ILE A 8 8.86 -13.65 7.81
N VAL A 9 8.56 -14.94 7.58
CA VAL A 9 7.76 -15.38 6.43
C VAL A 9 6.34 -14.79 6.48
N VAL A 10 5.73 -14.79 7.67
CA VAL A 10 4.40 -14.20 7.88
C VAL A 10 4.42 -12.68 7.64
N LEU A 11 5.42 -11.97 8.17
CA LEU A 11 5.58 -10.53 7.93
C LEU A 11 5.76 -10.21 6.44
N LEU A 12 6.50 -11.04 5.71
CA LEU A 12 6.68 -10.88 4.27
C LEU A 12 5.35 -11.05 3.51
N LEU A 13 4.54 -12.04 3.88
CA LEU A 13 3.18 -12.22 3.34
C LEU A 13 2.28 -11.01 3.64
N ILE A 14 2.34 -10.46 4.85
CA ILE A 14 1.57 -9.27 5.22
C ILE A 14 1.99 -8.07 4.37
N VAL A 15 3.30 -7.83 4.22
CA VAL A 15 3.83 -6.75 3.38
C VAL A 15 3.37 -6.92 1.93
N PHE A 16 3.37 -8.15 1.41
CA PHE A 16 2.91 -8.43 0.05
C PHE A 16 1.43 -8.08 -0.16
N VAL A 17 0.55 -8.49 0.77
CA VAL A 17 -0.89 -8.17 0.71
C VAL A 17 -1.11 -6.65 0.81
N LEU A 18 -0.40 -5.98 1.72
CA LEU A 18 -0.47 -4.52 1.85
C LEU A 18 0.02 -3.81 0.58
N PHE A 19 1.06 -4.34 -0.07
CA PHE A 19 1.58 -3.79 -1.31
C PHE A 19 0.58 -3.89 -2.45
N VAL A 20 -0.04 -5.06 -2.66
CA VAL A 20 -1.09 -5.22 -3.69
C VAL A 20 -2.28 -4.30 -3.41
N THR A 21 -2.69 -4.21 -2.14
CA THR A 21 -3.77 -3.29 -1.72
C THR A 21 -3.42 -1.84 -2.00
N PHE A 22 -2.17 -1.44 -1.74
CA PHE A 22 -1.67 -0.11 -2.04
C PHE A 22 -1.68 0.18 -3.55
N LEU A 23 -1.28 -0.78 -4.40
CA LEU A 23 -1.34 -0.61 -5.86
C LEU A 23 -2.77 -0.39 -6.36
N ASN A 24 -3.75 -1.11 -5.83
CA ASN A 24 -5.17 -0.91 -6.20
C ASN A 24 -5.67 0.49 -5.79
N GLN A 25 -5.30 0.96 -4.61
CA GLN A 25 -5.65 2.32 -4.15
C GLN A 25 -4.93 3.38 -4.99
N MET A 26 -3.67 3.14 -5.36
CA MET A 26 -2.88 4.03 -6.21
C MET A 26 -3.48 4.13 -7.61
N TYR A 27 -3.93 3.02 -8.20
CA TYR A 27 -4.65 3.02 -9.47
C TYR A 27 -5.91 3.89 -9.40
N SER A 28 -6.76 3.67 -8.39
CA SER A 28 -8.01 4.44 -8.19
C SER A 28 -7.74 5.94 -8.00
N PHE A 29 -6.67 6.28 -7.29
CA PHE A 29 -6.22 7.65 -7.11
C PHE A 29 -5.73 8.28 -8.42
N LEU A 30 -4.90 7.58 -9.18
CA LEU A 30 -4.39 8.08 -10.46
C LEU A 30 -5.52 8.27 -11.47
N ASP A 31 -6.50 7.38 -11.50
CA ASP A 31 -7.70 7.50 -12.32
C ASP A 31 -8.50 8.76 -11.95
N SER A 32 -8.78 8.94 -10.66
CA SER A 32 -9.46 10.13 -10.14
C SER A 32 -8.73 11.44 -10.47
N ILE A 33 -7.39 11.43 -10.39
CA ILE A 33 -6.55 12.58 -10.76
C ILE A 33 -6.55 12.80 -12.27
N ALA A 34 -6.53 11.74 -13.08
CA ALA A 34 -6.58 11.83 -14.53
C ALA A 34 -7.87 12.54 -14.99
N TYR A 35 -9.02 12.22 -14.39
CA TYR A 35 -10.28 12.92 -14.67
C TYR A 35 -10.28 14.41 -14.28
N ILE A 36 -9.52 14.80 -13.25
CA ILE A 36 -9.36 16.21 -12.88
C ILE A 36 -8.48 16.96 -13.89
N ILE A 37 -7.44 16.30 -14.41
CA ILE A 37 -6.45 16.93 -15.31
C ILE A 37 -6.94 16.97 -16.76
N ILE A 38 -7.55 15.88 -17.24
CA ILE A 38 -8.10 15.75 -18.58
C ILE A 38 -9.58 15.39 -18.44
N PRO A 39 -10.46 16.39 -18.30
CA PRO A 39 -11.89 16.15 -18.23
C PRO A 39 -12.37 15.57 -19.57
N SER A 40 -13.01 14.41 -19.54
CA SER A 40 -13.62 13.82 -20.74
C SER A 40 -14.80 14.68 -21.20
N GLU A 41 -14.75 15.20 -22.43
CA GLU A 41 -15.83 16.00 -23.01
C GLU A 41 -17.11 15.18 -23.32
N GLU A 42 -17.02 13.85 -23.31
CA GLU A 42 -18.10 12.95 -23.79
C GLU A 42 -18.91 12.23 -22.70
N GLU A 43 -18.55 12.33 -21.42
CA GLU A 43 -19.27 11.60 -20.35
C GLU A 43 -19.74 12.53 -19.22
N GLU A 44 -20.99 12.98 -19.34
CA GLU A 44 -21.78 13.67 -18.30
C GLU A 44 -22.05 12.78 -17.05
N TYR A 45 -21.44 11.59 -16.97
CA TYR A 45 -21.77 10.56 -15.98
C TYR A 45 -20.89 10.55 -14.72
N ILE A 46 -19.70 11.19 -14.73
CA ILE A 46 -18.85 11.29 -13.56
C ILE A 46 -18.89 12.71 -13.00
N SER A 47 -19.68 12.90 -11.94
CA SER A 47 -19.77 14.19 -11.26
C SER A 47 -18.45 14.54 -10.53
N ALA A 48 -18.10 15.82 -10.51
CA ALA A 48 -16.95 16.30 -9.73
C ALA A 48 -17.07 15.93 -8.23
N ASP A 49 -18.29 15.84 -7.71
CA ASP A 49 -18.55 15.42 -6.32
C ASP A 49 -18.19 13.96 -6.07
N SER A 50 -18.49 13.06 -7.01
CA SER A 50 -18.08 11.65 -6.91
C SER A 50 -16.56 11.49 -6.92
N ILE A 51 -15.84 12.25 -7.75
CA ILE A 51 -14.37 12.20 -7.82
C ILE A 51 -13.77 12.70 -6.50
N ASN A 52 -14.26 13.83 -5.98
CA ASN A 52 -13.78 14.40 -4.73
C ASN A 52 -14.00 13.44 -3.54
N ARG A 53 -15.17 12.81 -3.48
CA ARG A 53 -15.47 11.81 -2.44
C ARG A 53 -14.54 10.60 -2.51
N ASP A 54 -14.24 10.12 -3.71
CA ASP A 54 -13.34 8.99 -3.91
C ASP A 54 -11.89 9.36 -3.57
N LEU A 55 -11.43 10.56 -3.89
CA LEU A 55 -10.12 11.07 -3.48
C LEU A 55 -10.01 11.21 -1.96
N ILE A 56 -11.01 11.80 -1.31
CA ILE A 56 -11.07 11.96 0.15
C ILE A 56 -11.03 10.59 0.85
N ARG A 57 -11.63 9.56 0.27
CA ARG A 57 -11.57 8.20 0.81
C ARG A 57 -10.23 7.51 0.53
N THR A 58 -9.71 7.67 -0.68
CA THR A 58 -8.55 6.89 -1.16
C THR A 58 -7.24 7.40 -0.57
N ILE A 59 -7.05 8.73 -0.45
CA ILE A 59 -5.82 9.34 0.05
C ILE A 59 -5.48 8.89 1.49
N PRO A 60 -6.39 8.97 2.48
CA PRO A 60 -6.12 8.51 3.84
C PRO A 60 -5.84 7.00 3.90
N MET A 61 -6.61 6.21 3.15
CA MET A 61 -6.44 4.76 3.12
C MET A 61 -5.05 4.38 2.57
N MET A 62 -4.60 5.09 1.54
CA MET A 62 -3.29 4.89 0.92
C MET A 62 -2.17 5.25 1.87
N PHE A 63 -2.32 6.34 2.63
CA PHE A 63 -1.35 6.73 3.65
C PHE A 63 -1.26 5.68 4.76
N ILE A 64 -2.39 5.22 5.30
CA ILE A 64 -2.44 4.19 6.34
C ILE A 64 -1.80 2.88 5.84
N THR A 65 -2.18 2.44 4.64
CA THR A 65 -1.68 1.19 4.04
C THR A 65 -0.17 1.28 3.79
N GLY A 66 0.32 2.39 3.23
CA GLY A 66 1.74 2.62 2.96
C GLY A 66 2.58 2.67 4.23
N VAL A 67 2.14 3.44 5.24
CA VAL A 67 2.84 3.54 6.53
C VAL A 67 2.88 2.17 7.22
N THR A 68 1.78 1.44 7.21
CA THR A 68 1.70 0.11 7.83
C THR A 68 2.63 -0.89 7.13
N ALA A 69 2.70 -0.86 5.79
CA ALA A 69 3.60 -1.70 5.02
C ALA A 69 5.07 -1.42 5.34
N ILE A 70 5.46 -0.14 5.41
CA ILE A 70 6.83 0.27 5.77
C ILE A 70 7.19 -0.20 7.18
N LEU A 71 6.28 -0.07 8.14
CA LEU A 71 6.50 -0.52 9.52
C LEU A 71 6.64 -2.04 9.60
N ALA A 72 5.77 -2.79 8.93
CA ALA A 72 5.84 -4.25 8.87
C ALA A 72 7.16 -4.73 8.24
N TYR A 73 7.60 -4.08 7.15
CA TYR A 73 8.87 -4.36 6.50
C TYR A 73 10.07 -4.07 7.42
N LYS A 74 10.10 -2.89 8.06
CA LYS A 74 11.15 -2.53 9.03
C LYS A 74 11.25 -3.53 10.17
N LYS A 75 10.11 -3.96 10.73
CA LYS A 75 10.09 -4.98 11.79
C LYS A 75 10.63 -6.33 11.30
N GLY A 76 10.27 -6.74 10.08
CA GLY A 76 10.79 -7.96 9.48
C GLY A 76 12.32 -7.95 9.35
N LEU A 77 12.89 -6.82 8.91
CA LEU A 77 14.34 -6.65 8.82
C LEU A 77 15.02 -6.70 10.19
N GLN A 78 14.52 -5.94 11.17
CA GLN A 78 15.08 -5.94 12.54
C GLN A 78 15.11 -7.33 13.16
N LEU A 79 14.06 -8.13 12.94
CA LEU A 79 14.00 -9.51 13.43
C LEU A 79 15.00 -10.43 12.71
N ASN A 80 15.25 -10.21 11.41
CA ASN A 80 16.24 -10.95 10.66
C ASN A 80 17.66 -10.62 11.12
N ASP A 81 17.97 -9.35 11.33
CA ASP A 81 19.30 -8.89 11.75
C ASP A 81 19.61 -9.33 13.19
N GLY A 82 18.65 -9.21 14.11
CA GLY A 82 18.78 -9.72 15.49
C GLY A 82 18.94 -11.24 15.56
N ASN A 83 18.28 -12.00 14.66
CA ASN A 83 18.48 -13.44 14.57
C ASN A 83 19.87 -13.84 14.02
N ASN A 84 20.49 -13.03 13.16
CA ASN A 84 21.84 -13.31 12.68
C ASN A 84 22.92 -13.04 13.75
N GLN A 85 22.67 -12.12 14.70
CA GLN A 85 23.61 -11.87 15.81
C GLN A 85 23.59 -12.94 16.91
N ASN A 86 22.44 -13.56 17.19
CA ASN A 86 22.33 -14.62 18.22
C ASN A 86 22.81 -16.01 17.76
N ASN A 87 23.18 -16.18 16.48
CA ASN A 87 23.60 -17.47 15.90
C ASN A 87 25.12 -17.50 15.55
N ASN A 88 25.89 -16.49 15.93
CA ASN A 88 27.35 -16.44 15.86
C ASN A 88 27.94 -16.47 17.28
#